data_AF-A0A1I7UDE9-F1
#
_entry.id   AF-A0A1I7UDE9-F1
#
_cell.length_a   1.000
_cell.length_b   1.000
_cell.length_c   1.000
_cell.angle_alpha   90.00
_cell.angle_beta   90.00
_cell.angle_gamma   90.00
#
_symmetry.space_group_name_H-M   'P 1'
#
loop_
_entity.id
_entity.type
_entity.pdbx_description
1 polymer ?
#
loop_
_entity_poly.entity_id
_entity_poly.type
_entity_poly.pdbx_seq_one_letter_code
_entity_poly.pdbx_strand_id
1 'polypeptide(L)'
;MKNTDWNTCIGICYSSVSCIVGTYPFTDSEGSIQLAWNQGSDCVTFNYTSTGPFTQLTNGSIVAFKVNSLEDQCPNGTNPPTFNNQNATQWISTDSGGFSYDHALELCQNESATLAGISYQEDLNYMIGKIQELRYQVNNSNTYARIDGQRTGGCQSTPNRTACMTTSGFKWTDTTVKNFSFYNWVTSSAAQATSNDNCLVLVANGSNPIRADVRSCLMDSPLQPLIVMCSKPAWTDGT
;
A
#
# COMPACT_ATOMS: atom_id res chain seq x y z
N MET A 1 19.47 28.47 2.90
CA MET A 1 18.48 29.53 2.61
C MET A 1 18.03 30.17 3.92
N LYS A 2 17.65 31.45 3.92
CA LYS A 2 17.38 32.25 5.14
C LYS A 2 16.07 31.86 5.82
N ASN A 3 16.05 31.87 7.16
CA ASN A 3 14.84 31.74 7.98
C ASN A 3 13.80 32.78 7.56
N THR A 4 12.55 32.34 7.39
CA THR A 4 11.39 33.19 7.06
C THR A 4 10.19 32.74 7.87
N ASP A 5 9.16 33.59 7.99
CA ASP A 5 7.95 33.26 8.73
C ASP A 5 7.13 32.18 8.01
N TRP A 6 6.29 31.46 8.77
CA TRP A 6 5.57 30.29 8.28
C TRP A 6 4.69 30.57 7.05
N ASN A 7 3.98 31.69 7.02
CA ASN A 7 3.06 31.99 5.92
C ASN A 7 3.84 32.36 4.64
N THR A 8 4.92 33.12 4.78
CA THR A 8 5.85 33.40 3.68
C THR A 8 6.55 32.13 3.20
N CYS A 9 6.94 31.23 4.11
CA CYS A 9 7.57 29.95 3.78
C CYS A 9 6.65 29.03 2.98
N ILE A 10 5.41 28.90 3.43
CA ILE A 10 4.36 28.17 2.73
C ILE A 10 4.10 28.80 1.36
N GLY A 11 4.04 30.14 1.27
CA GLY A 11 3.93 30.86 0.01
C GLY A 11 5.06 30.53 -0.97
N ILE A 12 6.31 30.56 -0.50
CA ILE A 12 7.51 30.21 -1.31
C ILE A 12 7.45 28.75 -1.76
N CYS A 13 7.07 27.84 -0.86
CA CYS A 13 6.88 26.42 -1.17
C CYS A 13 5.79 26.22 -2.25
N TYR A 14 4.69 26.97 -2.16
CA TYR A 14 3.63 26.92 -3.17
C TYR A 14 4.02 27.55 -4.52
N SER A 15 4.87 28.58 -4.53
CA SER A 15 5.26 29.35 -5.73
C SER A 15 6.55 28.88 -6.40
N SER A 16 7.31 27.98 -5.80
CA SER A 16 8.57 27.46 -6.36
C SER A 16 8.32 26.49 -7.52
N VAL A 17 9.07 26.68 -8.60
CA VAL A 17 9.01 25.88 -9.86
C VAL A 17 9.47 24.43 -9.67
N SER A 18 10.21 24.14 -8.60
CA SER A 18 10.73 22.79 -8.28
C SER A 18 9.77 21.94 -7.45
N CYS A 19 8.52 22.40 -7.25
CA CYS A 19 7.44 21.55 -6.74
C CYS A 19 6.76 20.89 -7.93
N ILE A 20 7.17 19.66 -8.27
CA ILE A 20 6.65 18.97 -9.44
C ILE A 20 5.13 18.83 -9.32
N VAL A 21 4.44 19.43 -10.29
CA VAL A 21 3.16 19.01 -10.86
C VAL A 21 3.37 18.68 -12.32
N GLY A 22 3.25 17.41 -12.69
CA GLY A 22 3.36 16.96 -14.07
C GLY A 22 2.00 16.86 -14.77
N THR A 23 1.80 17.66 -15.80
CA THR A 23 1.37 17.09 -17.09
C THR A 23 2.56 17.27 -18.04
N TYR A 24 2.96 16.19 -18.70
CA TYR A 24 4.12 16.12 -19.60
C TYR A 24 3.94 17.04 -20.83
N PRO A 25 5.01 17.48 -21.56
CA PRO A 25 6.46 17.29 -21.33
C PRO A 25 7.19 18.59 -20.96
N PHE A 26 8.19 18.54 -20.07
CA PHE A 26 9.42 19.36 -20.22
C PHE A 26 10.57 18.75 -19.41
N THR A 27 11.77 18.75 -20.03
CA THR A 27 13.06 18.28 -19.47
C THR A 27 13.97 19.48 -19.20
N ASP A 28 14.55 19.58 -18.01
CA ASP A 28 15.97 19.95 -17.78
C ASP A 28 16.42 19.63 -16.33
N SER A 29 17.68 19.97 -16.00
CA SER A 29 18.67 19.07 -15.38
C SER A 29 19.08 19.37 -13.93
N GLU A 30 18.30 20.06 -13.10
CA GLU A 30 18.61 20.25 -11.67
C GLU A 30 17.36 20.27 -10.79
N GLY A 31 16.68 19.12 -10.64
CA GLY A 31 15.47 18.99 -9.84
C GLY A 31 15.74 18.75 -8.36
N SER A 32 15.76 19.81 -7.53
CA SER A 32 15.77 19.69 -6.06
C SER A 32 14.35 19.80 -5.50
N ILE A 33 13.85 18.73 -4.86
CA ILE A 33 12.55 18.73 -4.16
C ILE A 33 12.74 19.45 -2.81
N GLN A 34 11.93 20.47 -2.57
CA GLN A 34 12.03 21.32 -1.36
C GLN A 34 11.00 20.88 -0.31
N LEU A 35 11.46 20.64 0.93
CA LEU A 35 10.64 20.38 2.11
C LEU A 35 10.60 21.62 3.00
N ALA A 36 9.46 21.91 3.64
CA ALA A 36 9.33 22.99 4.63
C ALA A 36 9.09 22.42 6.03
N TRP A 37 9.95 22.77 6.99
CA TRP A 37 9.87 22.34 8.39
C TRP A 37 9.67 23.56 9.30
N ASN A 38 8.71 23.47 10.23
CA ASN A 38 8.49 24.49 11.23
C ASN A 38 9.28 24.19 12.52
N GLN A 39 10.21 25.07 12.87
CA GLN A 39 10.94 25.05 14.13
C GLN A 39 10.66 26.33 14.94
N GLY A 40 9.55 26.35 15.68
CA GLY A 40 9.15 27.50 16.49
C GLY A 40 8.52 28.62 15.66
N SER A 41 9.20 29.76 15.51
CA SER A 41 8.80 30.86 14.62
C SER A 41 9.46 30.81 13.24
N ASP A 42 10.45 29.92 13.07
CA ASP A 42 11.33 29.90 11.92
C ASP A 42 11.02 28.69 11.04
N CYS A 43 10.93 28.94 9.74
CA CYS A 43 10.82 27.89 8.73
C CYS A 43 12.20 27.54 8.15
N VAL A 44 12.50 26.25 8.07
CA VAL A 44 13.73 25.72 7.46
C VAL A 44 13.37 24.90 6.23
N THR A 45 14.03 25.17 5.11
CA THR A 45 13.85 24.44 3.85
C THR A 45 14.96 23.41 3.64
N PHE A 46 14.61 22.16 3.31
CA PHE A 46 15.58 21.10 3.04
C PHE A 46 15.48 20.61 1.60
N ASN A 47 16.61 20.16 1.05
CA ASN A 47 16.66 19.44 -0.21
C ASN A 47 16.47 17.94 0.04
N TYR A 48 15.32 17.41 -0.37
CA TYR A 48 14.93 16.01 -0.17
C TYR A 48 15.98 15.01 -0.68
N THR A 49 16.61 15.28 -1.83
CA THR A 49 17.60 14.35 -2.43
C THR A 49 18.90 14.24 -1.61
N SER A 50 19.12 15.17 -0.69
CA SER A 50 20.29 15.20 0.21
C SER A 50 20.00 14.72 1.63
N THR A 51 18.74 14.40 1.95
CA THR A 51 18.31 14.07 3.32
C THR A 51 17.80 12.63 3.38
N GLY A 52 18.34 11.86 4.33
CA GLY A 52 17.89 10.48 4.61
C GLY A 52 16.50 10.44 5.25
N PRO A 53 16.04 9.26 5.71
CA PRO A 53 14.72 9.13 6.32
C PRO A 53 14.57 10.03 7.56
N PHE A 54 13.38 10.58 7.78
CA PHE A 54 13.04 11.47 8.88
C PHE A 54 12.38 10.69 10.02
N THR A 55 12.70 11.04 11.26
CA THR A 55 12.06 10.49 12.46
C THR A 55 11.07 11.50 13.03
N GLN A 56 9.83 11.07 13.31
CA GLN A 56 8.87 11.92 14.00
C GLN A 56 9.30 12.11 15.46
N LEU A 57 9.67 13.33 15.85
CA LEU A 57 9.97 13.65 17.24
C LEU A 57 8.68 13.96 18.01
N THR A 58 8.64 13.57 19.28
CA THR A 58 7.50 13.67 20.22
C THR A 58 6.97 15.09 20.47
N ASN A 59 7.66 16.13 19.97
CA ASN A 59 7.40 17.54 20.30
C ASN A 59 6.49 18.28 19.30
N GLY A 60 5.65 17.59 18.54
CA GLY A 60 4.52 18.24 17.83
C GLY A 60 4.90 19.20 16.69
N SER A 61 6.02 18.96 16.00
CA SER A 61 6.36 19.74 14.80
C SER A 61 5.37 19.46 13.66
N ILE A 62 4.93 20.53 12.97
CA ILE A 62 4.08 20.45 11.78
C ILE A 62 4.96 20.48 10.54
N VAL A 63 4.78 19.49 9.65
CA VAL A 63 5.45 19.42 8.34
C VAL A 63 4.39 19.59 7.25
N ALA A 64 4.67 20.41 6.23
CA ALA A 64 3.78 20.62 5.09
C ALA A 64 4.43 20.08 3.80
N PHE A 65 3.66 19.36 2.99
CA PHE A 65 4.08 18.81 1.70
C PHE A 65 3.17 19.33 0.57
N LYS A 66 3.75 19.69 -0.59
CA LYS A 66 3.03 19.89 -1.85
C LYS A 66 3.45 18.80 -2.82
N VAL A 67 2.50 18.25 -3.57
CA VAL A 67 2.60 16.90 -4.14
C VAL A 67 2.11 16.88 -5.59
N ASN A 68 2.84 16.22 -6.51
CA ASN A 68 2.40 15.64 -7.80
C ASN A 68 3.61 14.89 -8.48
N SER A 69 3.38 13.85 -9.28
CA SER A 69 4.46 13.13 -10.02
C SER A 69 4.06 12.48 -11.35
N LEU A 70 5.10 12.17 -12.18
CA LEU A 70 5.53 10.87 -12.81
C LEU A 70 6.91 11.11 -13.50
N GLU A 71 7.85 10.17 -13.76
CA GLU A 71 7.91 8.69 -13.80
C GLU A 71 8.80 8.07 -12.69
N ASP A 72 8.49 6.83 -12.31
CA ASP A 72 9.12 5.95 -11.30
C ASP A 72 9.10 6.34 -9.80
N GLN A 73 8.52 7.47 -9.38
CA GLN A 73 8.23 7.73 -7.95
C GLN A 73 6.94 8.53 -7.67
N CYS A 74 6.28 8.20 -6.55
CA CYS A 74 5.02 8.78 -6.06
C CYS A 74 5.21 10.26 -5.67
N PRO A 75 4.27 11.20 -5.93
CA PRO A 75 3.06 11.29 -5.06
C PRO A 75 1.80 12.08 -5.58
N ASN A 76 0.63 12.05 -4.87
CA ASN A 76 -0.40 13.13 -4.91
C ASN A 76 -1.46 13.19 -3.77
N GLY A 77 -1.77 14.40 -3.21
CA GLY A 77 -2.95 14.73 -2.38
C GLY A 77 -2.71 15.27 -0.95
N THR A 78 -3.64 16.05 -0.36
CA THR A 78 -3.58 16.65 1.01
C THR A 78 -3.50 15.60 2.14
N ASN A 79 -3.77 14.35 1.79
CA ASN A 79 -3.31 13.11 2.39
C ASN A 79 -3.02 12.21 1.18
N PRO A 80 -1.78 12.07 0.70
CA PRO A 80 -1.56 11.19 -0.42
C PRO A 80 -1.95 9.77 0.02
N PRO A 81 -2.68 9.01 -0.83
CA PRO A 81 -3.09 7.65 -0.52
C PRO A 81 -1.83 6.82 -0.46
N THR A 82 -1.29 6.76 0.73
CA THR A 82 -0.08 6.03 0.98
C THR A 82 -0.49 4.95 1.96
N PHE A 83 -0.01 3.74 1.69
CA PHE A 83 0.22 2.75 2.73
C PHE A 83 1.23 3.34 3.73
N ASN A 84 0.87 4.39 4.47
CA ASN A 84 1.75 5.20 5.30
C ASN A 84 3.13 5.51 4.65
N ASN A 85 3.13 6.16 3.48
CA ASN A 85 4.25 6.70 2.67
C ASN A 85 5.17 5.73 1.90
N GLN A 86 4.68 4.62 1.34
CA GLN A 86 5.57 3.54 0.90
C GLN A 86 5.51 3.05 -0.53
N ASN A 87 6.67 2.61 -1.00
CA ASN A 87 6.79 1.66 -2.09
C ASN A 87 6.14 0.34 -1.65
N ALA A 88 4.95 0.07 -2.18
CA ALA A 88 4.45 -1.30 -2.20
C ALA A 88 5.35 -2.07 -3.16
N THR A 89 6.08 -3.07 -2.66
CA THR A 89 6.76 -4.02 -3.54
C THR A 89 5.72 -4.99 -4.07
N GLN A 90 5.71 -5.24 -5.38
CA GLN A 90 4.87 -6.26 -5.98
C GLN A 90 5.72 -7.35 -6.60
N TRP A 91 5.21 -8.58 -6.52
CA TRP A 91 5.76 -9.72 -7.25
C TRP A 91 4.70 -10.24 -8.21
N ILE A 92 5.14 -10.60 -9.41
CA ILE A 92 4.29 -11.23 -10.41
C ILE A 92 4.90 -12.56 -10.84
N SER A 93 4.07 -13.54 -11.17
CA SER A 93 4.51 -14.80 -11.74
C SER A 93 4.12 -14.86 -13.21
N THR A 94 5.13 -15.05 -14.06
CA THR A 94 4.97 -15.39 -15.49
C THR A 94 4.95 -16.89 -15.70
N ASP A 95 4.79 -17.69 -14.63
CA ASP A 95 4.56 -19.12 -14.70
C ASP A 95 3.12 -19.43 -14.29
N SER A 96 2.59 -20.58 -14.70
CA SER A 96 1.22 -20.97 -14.36
C SER A 96 1.03 -21.41 -12.90
N GLY A 97 2.11 -21.54 -12.12
CA GLY A 97 2.07 -22.06 -10.76
C GLY A 97 1.56 -21.06 -9.71
N GLY A 98 1.81 -19.76 -9.90
CA GLY A 98 1.42 -18.73 -8.93
C GLY A 98 2.13 -18.83 -7.57
N PHE A 99 1.59 -18.12 -6.58
CA PHE A 99 2.15 -17.97 -5.24
C PHE A 99 1.23 -18.57 -4.17
N SER A 100 1.75 -19.50 -3.36
CA SER A 100 1.11 -19.85 -2.08
C SER A 100 1.16 -18.65 -1.13
N TYR A 101 0.32 -18.65 -0.09
CA TYR A 101 0.33 -17.59 0.93
C TYR A 101 1.67 -17.53 1.67
N ASP A 102 2.23 -18.68 2.05
CA ASP A 102 3.50 -18.75 2.76
C ASP A 102 4.66 -18.27 1.89
N HIS A 103 4.67 -18.59 0.59
CA HIS A 103 5.70 -18.08 -0.30
C HIS A 103 5.55 -16.56 -0.53
N ALA A 104 4.32 -16.05 -0.61
CA ALA A 104 4.06 -14.62 -0.69
C ALA A 104 4.53 -13.87 0.58
N LEU A 105 4.37 -14.49 1.76
CA LEU A 105 4.93 -13.97 3.01
C LEU A 105 6.46 -13.89 2.95
N GLU A 106 7.13 -14.96 2.53
CA GLU A 106 8.59 -15.00 2.40
C GLU A 106 9.11 -13.90 1.46
N LEU A 107 8.46 -13.70 0.32
CA LEU A 107 8.82 -12.65 -0.64
C LEU A 107 8.75 -11.26 -0.02
N CYS A 108 7.67 -10.95 0.72
CA CYS A 108 7.58 -9.66 1.39
C CYS A 108 8.60 -9.52 2.53
N GLN A 109 8.81 -10.57 3.32
CA GLN A 109 9.77 -10.55 4.43
C GLN A 109 11.21 -10.33 3.97
N ASN A 110 11.60 -10.89 2.81
CA ASN A 110 12.92 -10.68 2.22
C ASN A 110 13.21 -9.21 1.86
N GLU A 111 12.16 -8.42 1.64
CA GLU A 111 12.24 -6.97 1.38
C GLU A 111 12.08 -6.12 2.67
N SER A 112 12.11 -6.78 3.82
CA SER A 112 11.76 -6.20 5.13
C SER A 112 10.37 -5.55 5.10
N ALA A 113 9.41 -6.20 4.42
CA ALA A 113 8.02 -5.83 4.29
C ALA A 113 7.09 -6.93 4.86
N THR A 114 5.80 -6.65 4.92
CA THR A 114 4.73 -7.59 5.23
C THR A 114 3.86 -7.79 3.99
N LEU A 115 3.02 -8.84 3.97
CA LEU A 115 1.91 -8.84 3.02
C LEU A 115 1.02 -7.62 3.30
N ALA A 116 0.46 -7.03 2.25
CA ALA A 116 -0.32 -5.80 2.38
C ALA A 116 -1.73 -6.08 2.91
N GLY A 117 -2.11 -5.42 4.00
CA GLY A 117 -3.48 -5.34 4.47
C GLY A 117 -4.23 -4.12 3.90
N ILE A 118 -5.54 -4.05 4.13
CA ILE A 118 -6.36 -2.90 3.73
C ILE A 118 -6.88 -2.20 4.99
N SER A 119 -6.26 -1.08 5.36
CA SER A 119 -6.59 -0.31 6.56
C SER A 119 -7.41 0.94 6.23
N TYR A 120 -7.21 1.49 5.03
CA TYR A 120 -7.84 2.70 4.53
C TYR A 120 -8.47 2.47 3.13
N GLN A 121 -9.36 3.37 2.72
CA GLN A 121 -9.95 3.31 1.38
C GLN A 121 -8.89 3.54 0.30
N GLU A 122 -7.91 4.35 0.62
CA GLU A 122 -6.72 4.69 -0.15
C GLU A 122 -5.88 3.44 -0.48
N ASP A 123 -5.70 2.55 0.51
CA ASP A 123 -5.02 1.27 0.32
C ASP A 123 -5.73 0.43 -0.75
N LEU A 124 -7.05 0.26 -0.61
CA LEU A 124 -7.86 -0.48 -1.57
C LEU A 124 -7.75 0.12 -2.97
N ASN A 125 -7.90 1.44 -3.10
CA ASN A 125 -7.86 2.13 -4.39
C ASN A 125 -6.52 1.92 -5.11
N TYR A 126 -5.41 2.03 -4.37
CA TYR A 126 -4.09 1.75 -4.93
C TYR A 126 -3.95 0.28 -5.34
N MET A 127 -4.33 -0.68 -4.48
CA MET A 127 -4.22 -2.11 -4.83
C MET A 127 -5.04 -2.43 -6.07
N ILE A 128 -6.26 -1.92 -6.18
CA ILE A 128 -7.11 -2.12 -7.36
C ILE A 128 -6.41 -1.59 -8.61
N GLY A 129 -5.92 -0.35 -8.57
CA GLY A 129 -5.20 0.25 -9.70
C GLY A 129 -3.97 -0.57 -10.11
N LYS A 130 -3.14 -0.95 -9.13
CA LYS A 130 -1.91 -1.70 -9.39
C LYS A 130 -2.17 -3.12 -9.87
N ILE A 131 -3.14 -3.82 -9.29
CA ILE A 131 -3.56 -5.16 -9.74
C ILE A 131 -4.10 -5.09 -11.17
N GLN A 132 -4.87 -4.04 -11.50
CA GLN A 132 -5.40 -3.85 -12.84
C GLN A 132 -4.29 -3.60 -13.88
N GLU A 133 -3.19 -2.96 -13.50
CA GLU A 133 -1.99 -2.83 -14.33
C GLU A 133 -1.25 -4.17 -14.47
N LEU A 134 -0.96 -4.84 -13.35
CA LEU A 134 -0.13 -6.04 -13.29
C LEU A 134 -0.78 -7.28 -13.89
N ARG A 135 -2.12 -7.40 -13.85
CA ARG A 135 -2.83 -8.58 -14.39
C ARG A 135 -2.59 -8.80 -15.89
N TYR A 136 -2.19 -7.79 -16.64
CA TYR A 136 -1.87 -7.92 -18.06
C TYR A 136 -0.41 -8.30 -18.34
N GLN A 137 0.42 -8.40 -17.29
CA GLN A 137 1.82 -8.76 -17.36
C GLN A 137 2.07 -10.23 -16.95
N VAL A 138 1.05 -10.90 -16.41
CA VAL A 138 1.09 -12.32 -16.02
C VAL A 138 0.43 -13.21 -17.07
N ASN A 139 0.69 -14.51 -17.01
CA ASN A 139 0.20 -15.49 -18.00
C ASN A 139 -1.33 -15.57 -18.10
N ASN A 140 -2.07 -15.15 -17.08
CA ASN A 140 -3.52 -15.10 -17.12
C ASN A 140 -4.04 -13.85 -16.42
N SER A 141 -4.73 -13.00 -17.18
CA SER A 141 -5.32 -11.77 -16.64
C SER A 141 -6.51 -12.00 -15.70
N ASN A 142 -7.05 -13.22 -15.64
CA ASN A 142 -7.98 -13.64 -14.60
C ASN A 142 -7.18 -14.34 -13.50
N THR A 143 -6.91 -13.61 -12.43
CA THR A 143 -5.96 -14.01 -11.39
C THR A 143 -6.38 -13.52 -10.02
N TYR A 144 -5.80 -14.10 -8.98
CA TYR A 144 -5.84 -13.55 -7.62
C TYR A 144 -4.57 -12.77 -7.32
N ALA A 145 -4.71 -11.71 -6.54
CA ALA A 145 -3.61 -11.06 -5.85
C ALA A 145 -3.59 -11.47 -4.38
N ARG A 146 -2.44 -11.93 -3.89
CA ARG A 146 -2.19 -12.21 -2.47
C ARG A 146 -2.12 -10.91 -1.71
N ILE A 147 -2.95 -10.83 -0.68
CA ILE A 147 -2.97 -9.77 0.33
C ILE A 147 -2.92 -10.45 1.70
N ASP A 148 -2.66 -9.67 2.75
CA ASP A 148 -2.53 -10.21 4.11
C ASP A 148 -3.88 -10.68 4.65
N GLY A 149 -3.81 -11.68 5.54
CA GLY A 149 -4.95 -12.24 6.25
C GLY A 149 -5.12 -13.73 5.99
N GLN A 150 -4.78 -14.55 6.99
CA GLN A 150 -5.07 -15.99 7.01
C GLN A 150 -6.00 -16.32 8.18
N ARG A 151 -7.08 -17.07 7.97
CA ARG A 151 -7.98 -17.49 9.05
C ARG A 151 -7.22 -18.18 10.17
N THR A 152 -7.55 -17.83 11.41
CA THR A 152 -7.10 -18.56 12.61
C THR A 152 -7.68 -19.97 12.64
N GLY A 153 -7.03 -20.92 13.33
CA GLY A 153 -7.41 -22.34 13.30
C GLY A 153 -8.89 -22.61 13.64
N GLY A 154 -9.46 -21.91 14.63
CA GLY A 154 -10.89 -22.05 14.97
C GLY A 154 -11.83 -21.52 13.88
N CYS A 155 -11.38 -20.52 13.12
CA CYS A 155 -12.14 -19.92 12.04
C CYS A 155 -12.00 -20.64 10.70
N GLN A 156 -10.99 -21.50 10.53
CA GLN A 156 -10.86 -22.36 9.35
C GLN A 156 -11.97 -23.42 9.30
N SER A 157 -12.35 -23.96 10.46
CA SER A 157 -13.41 -24.98 10.57
C SER A 157 -14.83 -24.41 10.65
N THR A 158 -14.98 -23.18 11.17
CA THR A 158 -16.29 -22.53 11.38
C THR A 158 -16.28 -21.04 11.03
N PRO A 159 -16.10 -20.67 9.74
CA PRO A 159 -15.85 -19.29 9.32
C PRO A 159 -17.02 -18.32 9.54
N ASN A 160 -18.24 -18.85 9.68
CA ASN A 160 -19.49 -18.10 9.77
C ASN A 160 -19.77 -17.57 11.18
N ARG A 161 -18.96 -17.93 12.18
CA ARG A 161 -19.10 -17.41 13.54
C ARG A 161 -18.82 -15.91 13.54
N THR A 162 -19.56 -15.15 14.35
CA THR A 162 -19.43 -13.68 14.42
C THR A 162 -17.97 -13.22 14.60
N ALA A 163 -17.20 -13.89 15.48
CA ALA A 163 -15.79 -13.56 15.71
C ALA A 163 -14.85 -13.90 14.53
N CYS A 164 -15.26 -14.81 13.64
CA CYS A 164 -14.51 -15.22 12.45
C CYS A 164 -14.79 -14.34 11.24
N MET A 165 -15.84 -13.51 11.30
CA MET A 165 -16.21 -12.54 10.28
C MET A 165 -15.58 -11.17 10.49
N THR A 166 -14.80 -11.00 11.55
CA THR A 166 -14.05 -9.78 11.88
C THR A 166 -12.55 -10.02 11.75
N THR A 167 -11.75 -8.96 11.94
CA THR A 167 -10.28 -9.05 11.89
C THR A 167 -9.70 -10.02 12.92
N SER A 168 -10.36 -10.26 14.06
CA SER A 168 -9.94 -11.28 15.05
C SER A 168 -10.02 -12.71 14.52
N GLY A 169 -10.78 -12.94 13.45
CA GLY A 169 -10.89 -14.23 12.79
C GLY A 169 -9.64 -14.62 12.00
N PHE A 170 -8.72 -13.68 11.80
CA PHE A 170 -7.57 -13.79 10.91
C PHE A 170 -6.27 -13.46 11.65
N LYS A 171 -5.19 -14.08 11.20
CA LYS A 171 -3.81 -13.75 11.51
C LYS A 171 -3.32 -12.75 10.48
N TRP A 172 -2.63 -11.73 10.97
CA TRP A 172 -2.13 -10.61 10.19
C TRP A 172 -0.62 -10.47 10.39
N THR A 173 0.08 -10.19 9.31
CA THR A 173 1.46 -9.68 9.35
C THR A 173 1.50 -8.16 9.29
N ASP A 174 0.57 -7.54 8.57
CA ASP A 174 0.30 -6.11 8.61
C ASP A 174 -0.51 -5.76 9.87
N THR A 175 0.18 -5.18 10.85
CA THR A 175 -0.42 -4.81 12.15
C THR A 175 -1.32 -3.56 12.07
N THR A 176 -1.37 -2.90 10.91
CA THR A 176 -2.20 -1.71 10.72
C THR A 176 -3.67 -2.06 10.53
N VAL A 177 -4.00 -3.27 10.05
CA VAL A 177 -5.38 -3.69 9.75
C VAL A 177 -6.25 -3.68 11.02
N LYS A 178 -7.26 -2.81 11.04
CA LYS A 178 -8.18 -2.66 12.20
C LYS A 178 -9.55 -3.27 11.98
N ASN A 179 -10.08 -3.22 10.75
CA ASN A 179 -11.43 -3.67 10.43
C ASN A 179 -11.57 -4.00 8.93
N PHE A 180 -12.76 -4.46 8.51
CA PHE A 180 -13.06 -4.85 7.13
C PHE A 180 -13.86 -3.83 6.32
N SER A 181 -13.97 -2.58 6.79
CA SER A 181 -14.82 -1.56 6.16
C SER A 181 -14.49 -1.32 4.69
N PHE A 182 -13.22 -1.49 4.30
CA PHE A 182 -12.71 -1.18 2.97
C PHE A 182 -12.45 -2.42 2.10
N TYR A 183 -12.71 -3.64 2.58
CA TYR A 183 -12.40 -4.86 1.81
C TYR A 183 -13.32 -5.08 0.61
N ASN A 184 -14.49 -4.43 0.58
CA ASN A 184 -15.47 -4.50 -0.53
C ASN A 184 -15.65 -5.92 -1.08
N TRP A 185 -16.22 -6.80 -0.25
CA TRP A 185 -16.25 -8.25 -0.49
C TRP A 185 -16.99 -8.65 -1.77
N VAL A 186 -16.54 -9.74 -2.40
CA VAL A 186 -17.33 -10.46 -3.41
C VAL A 186 -18.59 -11.04 -2.77
N THR A 187 -18.42 -11.76 -1.66
CA THR A 187 -19.50 -12.35 -0.87
C THR A 187 -19.47 -11.86 0.57
N SER A 188 -18.47 -12.28 1.34
CA SER A 188 -18.20 -11.80 2.71
C SER A 188 -16.87 -12.35 3.22
N SER A 189 -16.40 -11.84 4.36
CA SER A 189 -15.26 -12.42 5.11
C SER A 189 -15.54 -13.84 5.62
N ALA A 190 -16.78 -14.34 5.59
CA ALA A 190 -17.15 -15.71 5.93
C ALA A 190 -17.07 -16.67 4.74
N ALA A 191 -16.80 -16.17 3.53
CA ALA A 191 -16.79 -17.00 2.33
C ALA A 191 -15.81 -18.19 2.48
N GLN A 192 -16.25 -19.36 2.03
CA GLN A 192 -15.47 -20.59 2.02
C GLN A 192 -16.10 -21.51 0.97
N ALA A 193 -15.61 -21.46 -0.27
CA ALA A 193 -16.13 -22.32 -1.34
C ALA A 193 -15.63 -23.76 -1.19
N THR A 194 -14.39 -23.91 -0.71
CA THR A 194 -13.79 -25.19 -0.29
C THR A 194 -13.31 -25.09 1.15
N SER A 195 -13.19 -26.22 1.86
CA SER A 195 -12.67 -26.25 3.24
C SER A 195 -11.25 -25.68 3.39
N ASN A 196 -10.51 -25.56 2.28
CA ASN A 196 -9.16 -25.03 2.27
C ASN A 196 -9.11 -23.50 2.07
N ASP A 197 -10.25 -22.86 1.77
CA ASP A 197 -10.34 -21.42 1.56
C ASP A 197 -10.20 -20.65 2.87
N ASN A 198 -8.97 -20.21 3.14
CA ASN A 198 -8.59 -19.64 4.42
C ASN A 198 -7.72 -18.38 4.30
N CYS A 199 -7.35 -17.95 3.09
CA CYS A 199 -6.50 -16.78 2.87
C CYS A 199 -7.23 -15.70 2.08
N LEU A 200 -7.01 -14.44 2.47
CA LEU A 200 -7.58 -13.30 1.78
C LEU A 200 -6.87 -13.07 0.44
N VAL A 201 -7.67 -12.69 -0.55
CA VAL A 201 -7.19 -12.33 -1.88
C VAL A 201 -7.99 -11.15 -2.41
N LEU A 202 -7.41 -10.40 -3.34
CA LEU A 202 -8.17 -9.55 -4.26
C LEU A 202 -8.37 -10.28 -5.59
N VAL A 203 -9.60 -10.26 -6.10
CA VAL A 203 -10.01 -11.02 -7.29
C VAL A 203 -10.03 -10.13 -8.53
N ALA A 204 -9.16 -10.41 -9.50
CA ALA A 204 -9.23 -9.82 -10.84
C ALA A 204 -9.83 -10.85 -11.80
N ASN A 205 -11.08 -10.68 -12.22
CA ASN A 205 -11.76 -11.65 -13.08
C ASN A 205 -12.62 -10.95 -14.15
N GLY A 206 -12.17 -11.01 -15.40
CA GLY A 206 -12.81 -10.37 -16.54
C GLY A 206 -12.88 -8.86 -16.35
N SER A 207 -14.05 -8.28 -16.64
CA SER A 207 -14.36 -6.86 -16.45
C SER A 207 -15.01 -6.55 -15.09
N ASN A 208 -15.08 -7.52 -14.17
CA ASN A 208 -15.69 -7.29 -12.87
C ASN A 208 -14.80 -6.38 -12.01
N PRO A 209 -15.40 -5.55 -11.12
CA PRO A 209 -14.63 -4.79 -10.13
C PRO A 209 -13.75 -5.71 -9.29
N ILE A 210 -12.51 -5.30 -9.04
CA ILE A 210 -11.60 -6.01 -8.14
C ILE A 210 -12.11 -5.87 -6.71
N ARG A 211 -12.27 -7.01 -6.02
CA ARG A 211 -12.91 -7.12 -4.71
C ARG A 211 -12.23 -8.17 -3.85
N ALA A 212 -12.35 -8.06 -2.53
CA ALA A 212 -11.81 -9.06 -1.63
C ALA A 212 -12.65 -10.33 -1.57
N ASP A 213 -11.98 -11.46 -1.39
CA ASP A 213 -12.59 -12.76 -1.17
C ASP A 213 -11.68 -13.64 -0.31
N VAL A 214 -12.16 -14.84 0.04
CA VAL A 214 -11.40 -15.85 0.75
C VAL A 214 -11.19 -17.05 -0.17
N ARG A 215 -9.93 -17.43 -0.37
CA ARG A 215 -9.51 -18.53 -1.24
C ARG A 215 -8.42 -19.36 -0.58
N SER A 216 -8.08 -20.48 -1.20
CA SER A 216 -7.07 -21.37 -0.65
C SER A 216 -5.75 -20.65 -0.44
N CYS A 217 -5.10 -20.99 0.67
CA CYS A 217 -3.74 -20.53 0.95
C CYS A 217 -2.71 -21.19 0.04
N LEU A 218 -3.08 -22.28 -0.64
CA LEU A 218 -2.30 -22.95 -1.66
C LEU A 218 -2.65 -22.44 -3.05
N MET A 219 -2.10 -23.08 -4.08
CA MET A 219 -2.28 -22.73 -5.50
C MET A 219 -3.39 -23.57 -6.18
N ASP A 220 -4.24 -24.23 -5.39
CA ASP A 220 -5.32 -25.13 -5.82
C ASP A 220 -6.68 -24.42 -5.99
N SER A 221 -6.68 -23.08 -6.09
CA SER A 221 -7.89 -22.29 -6.31
C SER A 221 -8.28 -22.21 -7.81
N PRO A 222 -9.55 -21.87 -8.14
CA PRO A 222 -10.00 -21.81 -9.53
C PRO A 222 -9.25 -20.82 -10.43
N LEU A 223 -8.75 -19.73 -9.85
CA LEU A 223 -7.81 -18.81 -10.49
C LEU A 223 -6.46 -18.96 -9.78
N GLN A 224 -5.38 -18.79 -10.54
CA GLN A 224 -4.04 -18.84 -9.97
C GLN A 224 -3.70 -17.50 -9.30
N PRO A 225 -3.07 -17.51 -8.11
CA PRO A 225 -2.60 -16.30 -7.45
C PRO A 225 -1.28 -15.84 -8.07
N LEU A 226 -1.33 -15.01 -9.11
CA LEU A 226 -0.14 -14.63 -9.90
C LEU A 226 0.45 -13.28 -9.48
N ILE A 227 -0.14 -12.60 -8.50
CA ILE A 227 0.30 -11.29 -8.01
C ILE A 227 0.44 -11.35 -6.50
N VAL A 228 1.47 -10.72 -5.95
CA VAL A 228 1.69 -10.50 -4.51
C VAL A 228 1.78 -9.01 -4.24
N MET A 229 1.06 -8.54 -3.22
CA MET A 229 1.11 -7.17 -2.75
C MET A 229 1.81 -7.11 -1.39
N CYS A 230 2.94 -6.42 -1.31
CA CYS A 230 3.64 -6.17 -0.04
C CYS A 230 3.45 -4.71 0.41
N SER A 231 3.50 -4.50 1.73
CA SER A 231 3.53 -3.20 2.39
C SER A 231 4.63 -3.19 3.45
N LYS A 232 5.36 -2.11 3.63
CA LYS A 232 6.36 -1.99 4.71
C LYS A 232 5.87 -0.90 5.70
N PRO A 233 6.70 -0.20 6.51
CA PRO A 233 6.47 1.23 6.89
C PRO A 233 7.40 2.24 6.16
N ALA A 234 6.94 3.47 5.84
CA ALA A 234 7.83 4.47 5.19
C ALA A 234 8.87 5.03 6.14
N TRP A 235 8.46 5.09 7.40
CA TRP A 235 9.25 5.56 8.51
C TRP A 235 9.17 4.45 9.56
N THR A 236 10.32 4.01 10.03
CA THR A 236 10.43 3.19 11.23
C THR A 236 10.81 4.13 12.35
N ASP A 237 10.07 4.12 13.47
CA ASP A 237 10.47 4.87 14.65
C ASP A 237 11.87 4.39 15.07
N GLY A 238 12.84 5.31 15.01
CA GLY A 238 14.19 5.05 15.50
C GLY A 238 14.14 4.85 17.01
N THR A 239 14.47 3.66 17.47
CA THR A 239 14.79 3.38 18.88
C THR A 239 16.12 4.01 19.28
#